data_AF-A0A250JLQ8-F1
#
_entry.id   AF-A0A250JLQ8-F1
#
_cell.length_a   1.000
_cell.length_b   1.000
_cell.length_c   1.000
_cell.angle_alpha   90.00
_cell.angle_beta   90.00
_cell.angle_gamma   90.00
#
_symmetry.space_group_name_H-M   'P 1'
#
loop_
_entity.id
_entity.type
_entity.pdbx_description
1 polymer ?
#
loop_
_entity_poly.entity_id
_entity_poly.type
_entity_poly.pdbx_seq_one_letter_code
_entity_poly.pdbx_strand_id
1 'polypeptide(L)'
;MVQRPTTRRRQGGFTLLLAMGVVTMVTLAVLVSYGVVSREADVQGDSRRYKEALFAAQAGLAEGREAMRIRLGGNETYQFALEAMATAGLQVNEPGLNGGARPYFEVLPGPVAEGGWNSLAIDEAELAPAERQSPSGEAYAAFPLQENVRYRVFVRDDEDANPSGTIDVNKQVWLIAIGEVVGPDGSRPTRAVVQALITNENAPAVTSPGPHMSGGGSDNTHNSGGGATIPTVFTDVVPVPPAP
;
A
#
# COMPACT_ATOMS: atom_id res chain seq x y z
N MET A 1 0.37 6.62 -99.00
CA MET A 1 1.29 6.34 -97.87
C MET A 1 0.43 6.20 -96.61
N VAL A 2 0.40 5.01 -96.00
CA VAL A 2 -0.45 4.74 -94.82
C VAL A 2 0.45 4.78 -93.58
N GLN A 3 0.27 5.79 -92.73
CA GLN A 3 0.94 5.90 -91.43
C GLN A 3 0.36 4.85 -90.46
N ARG A 4 1.17 3.89 -90.04
CA ARG A 4 0.81 2.97 -88.95
C ARG A 4 1.08 3.64 -87.60
N PRO A 5 0.12 3.67 -86.66
CA PRO A 5 0.38 4.17 -85.31
C PRO A 5 1.22 3.14 -84.54
N THR A 6 2.37 3.56 -84.02
CA THR A 6 3.13 2.77 -83.05
C THR A 6 2.42 2.82 -81.69
N THR A 7 1.90 1.67 -81.24
CA THR A 7 1.38 1.48 -79.89
C THR A 7 2.51 1.63 -78.86
N ARG A 8 2.59 2.79 -78.21
CA ARG A 8 3.40 3.01 -76.99
C ARG A 8 2.78 2.19 -75.86
N ARG A 9 3.33 1.01 -75.57
CA ARG A 9 2.95 0.16 -74.44
C ARG A 9 3.29 0.91 -73.14
N ARG A 10 2.27 1.27 -72.34
CA ARG A 10 2.43 1.90 -71.03
C ARG A 10 3.11 0.92 -70.06
N GLN A 11 4.42 1.06 -69.82
CA GLN A 11 5.18 0.29 -68.83
C GLN A 11 5.00 0.77 -67.38
N GLY A 12 4.23 1.82 -67.12
CA GLY A 12 4.10 2.44 -65.79
C GLY A 12 3.14 1.78 -64.79
N GLY A 13 2.31 0.81 -65.21
CA GLY A 13 1.30 0.23 -64.32
C GLY A 13 1.87 -0.71 -63.24
N PHE A 14 2.88 -1.50 -63.60
CA PHE A 14 3.49 -2.48 -62.69
C PHE A 14 4.41 -1.82 -61.66
N THR A 15 5.19 -0.81 -62.05
CA THR A 15 6.05 -0.05 -61.13
C THR A 15 5.24 0.77 -60.13
N LEU A 16 4.07 1.28 -60.53
CA LEU A 16 3.18 2.02 -59.63
C LEU A 16 2.48 1.11 -58.62
N LEU A 17 2.10 -0.12 -59.01
CA LEU A 17 1.60 -1.14 -58.10
C LEU A 17 2.67 -1.60 -57.10
N LEU A 18 3.91 -1.79 -57.57
CA LEU A 18 5.03 -2.14 -56.70
C LEU A 18 5.32 -1.03 -55.68
N ALA A 19 5.34 0.23 -56.13
CA ALA A 19 5.55 1.38 -55.24
C ALA A 19 4.43 1.51 -54.19
N MET A 20 3.16 1.34 -54.58
CA MET A 20 2.05 1.31 -53.60
C MET A 20 2.19 0.15 -52.61
N GLY A 21 2.55 -1.05 -53.07
CA GLY A 21 2.75 -2.21 -52.18
C GLY A 21 3.87 -2.00 -51.17
N VAL A 22 4.97 -1.35 -51.56
CA VAL A 22 6.06 -1.00 -50.63
C VAL A 22 5.59 0.05 -49.63
N VAL A 23 4.90 1.10 -50.08
CA VAL A 23 4.42 2.17 -49.18
C VAL A 23 3.42 1.62 -48.16
N THR A 24 2.50 0.75 -48.57
CA THR A 24 1.53 0.12 -47.65
C THR A 24 2.22 -0.81 -46.66
N MET A 25 3.24 -1.57 -47.08
CA MET A 25 4.01 -2.42 -46.19
C MET A 25 4.78 -1.59 -45.15
N VAL A 26 5.40 -0.49 -45.56
CA VAL A 26 6.12 0.43 -44.66
C VAL A 26 5.16 1.09 -43.67
N THR A 27 4.01 1.58 -44.12
CA THR A 27 3.02 2.17 -43.20
C THR A 27 2.46 1.16 -42.22
N LEU A 28 2.20 -0.08 -42.65
CA LEU A 28 1.75 -1.14 -41.76
C LEU A 28 2.84 -1.53 -40.74
N ALA A 29 4.10 -1.61 -41.16
CA ALA A 29 5.22 -1.86 -40.26
C ALA A 29 5.39 -0.74 -39.21
N VAL A 30 5.23 0.52 -39.62
CA VAL A 30 5.27 1.68 -38.71
C VAL A 30 4.12 1.65 -37.71
N LEU A 31 2.89 1.39 -38.15
CA LEU A 31 1.72 1.29 -37.26
C LEU A 31 1.87 0.15 -36.24
N VAL A 32 2.38 -1.01 -36.65
CA VAL A 32 2.66 -2.12 -35.73
C VAL A 32 3.74 -1.73 -34.74
N SER A 33 4.80 -1.06 -35.18
CA SER A 33 5.90 -0.61 -34.31
C SER A 33 5.43 0.41 -33.26
N TYR A 34 4.60 1.38 -33.65
CA TYR A 34 3.98 2.32 -32.70
C TYR A 34 3.09 1.61 -31.68
N GLY A 35 2.32 0.60 -32.11
CA GLY A 35 1.49 -0.18 -31.21
C GLY A 35 2.29 -0.94 -30.14
N VAL A 36 3.45 -1.51 -30.50
CA VAL A 36 4.33 -2.21 -29.55
C VAL A 36 4.97 -1.22 -28.57
N VAL A 37 5.52 -0.12 -29.07
CA VAL A 37 6.16 0.91 -28.22
C VAL A 37 5.16 1.55 -27.25
N SER A 38 3.94 1.84 -27.71
CA SER A 38 2.91 2.40 -26.83
C SER A 38 2.55 1.45 -25.69
N ARG A 39 2.35 0.16 -25.98
CA ARG A 39 2.03 -0.83 -24.94
C ARG A 39 3.16 -0.99 -23.93
N GLU A 40 4.41 -0.96 -24.38
CA GLU A 40 5.54 -1.09 -23.48
C GLU A 40 5.76 0.16 -22.63
N ALA A 41 5.51 1.34 -23.19
CA ALA A 41 5.48 2.59 -22.44
C ALA A 41 4.37 2.58 -21.36
N ASP A 42 3.18 2.08 -21.70
CA ASP A 42 2.07 1.93 -20.75
C ASP A 42 2.43 0.98 -19.60
N VAL A 43 3.03 -0.18 -19.91
CA VAL A 43 3.46 -1.15 -18.89
C VAL A 43 4.54 -0.57 -17.97
N GLN A 44 5.49 0.18 -18.50
CA GLN A 44 6.51 0.85 -17.69
C GLN A 44 5.89 1.95 -16.81
N GLY A 45 4.97 2.74 -17.36
CA GLY A 45 4.21 3.75 -16.62
C GLY A 45 3.42 3.14 -15.46
N ASP A 46 2.72 2.04 -15.70
CA ASP A 46 1.94 1.33 -14.68
C ASP A 46 2.84 0.74 -13.59
N SER A 47 4.01 0.20 -13.95
CA SER A 47 4.97 -0.31 -12.97
C SER A 47 5.49 0.78 -12.03
N ARG A 48 5.65 2.01 -12.53
CA ARG A 48 6.05 3.16 -11.73
C ARG A 48 4.92 3.63 -10.82
N ARG A 49 3.71 3.80 -11.35
CA ARG A 49 2.52 4.18 -10.57
C ARG A 49 2.21 3.15 -9.48
N TYR A 50 2.42 1.87 -9.76
CA TYR A 50 2.25 0.81 -8.75
C TYR A 50 3.25 0.93 -7.61
N LYS A 51 4.52 1.26 -7.89
CA LYS A 51 5.52 1.50 -6.84
C LYS A 51 5.14 2.72 -6.00
N GLU A 52 4.70 3.80 -6.64
CA GLU A 52 4.22 5.01 -5.95
C GLU A 52 2.99 4.70 -5.07
N ALA A 53 2.02 3.94 -5.58
CA ALA A 53 0.89 3.45 -4.80
C ALA A 53 1.33 2.56 -3.62
N LEU A 54 2.33 1.70 -3.82
CA LEU A 54 2.86 0.83 -2.76
C LEU A 54 3.55 1.64 -1.66
N PHE A 55 4.36 2.65 -2.03
CA PHE A 55 4.96 3.57 -1.05
C PHE A 55 3.88 4.33 -0.27
N ALA A 56 2.82 4.77 -0.94
CA ALA A 56 1.70 5.42 -0.26
C ALA A 56 0.97 4.49 0.71
N ALA A 57 0.74 3.24 0.31
CA ALA A 57 0.17 2.23 1.19
C ALA A 57 1.08 1.95 2.40
N GLN A 58 2.40 1.87 2.21
CA GLN A 58 3.35 1.65 3.30
C GLN A 58 3.43 2.83 4.27
N ALA A 59 3.44 4.06 3.74
CA ALA A 59 3.38 5.28 4.54
C ALA A 59 2.09 5.31 5.37
N GLY A 60 0.94 5.06 4.73
CA GLY A 60 -0.34 4.94 5.41
C GLY A 60 -0.36 3.84 6.46
N LEU A 61 0.24 2.68 6.19
CA LEU A 61 0.34 1.61 7.18
C LEU A 61 1.15 2.05 8.41
N ALA A 62 2.29 2.72 8.21
CA ALA A 62 3.12 3.21 9.30
C ALA A 62 2.37 4.25 10.17
N GLU A 63 1.69 5.19 9.53
CA GLU A 63 0.88 6.19 10.24
C GLU A 63 -0.33 5.54 10.94
N GLY A 64 -1.00 4.60 10.27
CA GLY A 64 -2.12 3.87 10.85
C GLY A 64 -1.72 3.04 12.07
N ARG A 65 -0.52 2.45 12.07
CA ARG A 65 0.03 1.77 13.26
C ARG A 65 0.17 2.74 14.43
N GLU A 66 0.66 3.94 14.16
CA GLU A 66 0.84 4.97 15.18
C GLU A 66 -0.51 5.52 15.67
N ALA A 67 -1.46 5.77 14.77
CA ALA A 67 -2.81 6.16 15.12
C ALA A 67 -3.50 5.10 16.00
N MET A 68 -3.34 3.82 15.67
CA MET A 68 -3.85 2.72 16.50
C MET A 68 -3.12 2.64 17.85
N ARG A 69 -1.81 2.89 17.92
CA ARG A 69 -1.06 2.98 19.18
C ARG A 69 -1.60 4.10 20.08
N ILE A 70 -1.88 5.27 19.51
CA ILE A 70 -2.44 6.41 20.22
C ILE A 70 -3.86 6.09 20.72
N ARG A 71 -4.71 5.49 19.89
CA ARG A 71 -6.09 5.09 20.25
C ARG A 71 -6.13 4.00 21.31
N LEU A 72 -5.20 3.06 21.25
CA LEU A 72 -5.05 1.98 22.24
C LEU A 72 -4.70 2.56 23.62
N GLY A 73 -3.80 3.54 23.67
CA GLY A 73 -3.39 4.21 24.91
C GLY A 73 -2.80 3.21 25.91
N GLY A 74 -3.41 3.11 27.09
CA GLY A 74 -3.01 2.17 28.14
C GLY A 74 -3.78 0.84 28.15
N ASN A 75 -4.67 0.61 27.19
CA ASN A 75 -5.47 -0.62 27.14
C ASN A 75 -4.64 -1.81 26.64
N GLU A 76 -5.02 -3.01 27.07
CA GLU A 76 -4.38 -4.25 26.62
C GLU A 76 -4.97 -4.78 25.30
N THR A 77 -6.26 -4.54 25.05
CA THR A 77 -6.97 -4.97 23.84
C THR A 77 -7.40 -3.78 23.00
N TYR A 78 -7.64 -4.00 21.71
CA TYR A 78 -8.13 -3.01 20.77
C TYR A 78 -9.65 -2.79 20.85
N GLN A 79 -10.38 -3.53 21.69
CA GLN A 79 -11.83 -3.43 21.84
C GLN A 79 -12.30 -1.98 22.02
N PHE A 80 -11.70 -1.24 22.95
CA PHE A 80 -12.07 0.16 23.19
C PHE A 80 -11.88 1.04 21.95
N ALA A 81 -10.81 0.81 21.18
CA ALA A 81 -10.56 1.55 19.95
C ALA A 81 -11.60 1.18 18.87
N LEU A 82 -11.91 -0.11 18.71
CA LEU A 82 -12.90 -0.61 17.75
C LEU A 82 -14.31 -0.11 18.08
N GLU A 83 -14.73 -0.16 19.34
CA GLU A 83 -16.03 0.36 19.79
C GLU A 83 -16.15 1.88 19.61
N ALA A 84 -15.07 2.63 19.87
CA ALA A 84 -15.03 4.07 19.63
C ALA A 84 -15.18 4.39 18.13
N MET A 85 -14.53 3.64 17.25
CA MET A 85 -14.68 3.78 15.80
C MET A 85 -16.09 3.42 15.32
N ALA A 86 -16.67 2.35 15.86
CA ALA A 86 -18.05 1.97 15.57
C ALA A 86 -19.05 3.06 16.01
N THR A 87 -18.87 3.62 17.21
CA THR A 87 -19.73 4.70 17.74
C THR A 87 -19.57 5.99 16.95
N ALA A 88 -18.36 6.28 16.46
CA ALA A 88 -18.08 7.41 15.58
C ALA A 88 -18.61 7.23 14.15
N GLY A 89 -19.17 6.06 13.82
CA GLY A 89 -19.70 5.78 12.49
C GLY A 89 -18.63 5.63 11.42
N LEU A 90 -17.39 5.28 11.76
CA LEU A 90 -16.27 5.18 10.81
C LEU A 90 -16.26 3.85 10.04
N GLN A 91 -17.39 3.18 9.93
CA GLN A 91 -17.50 1.89 9.26
C GLN A 91 -17.57 2.07 7.74
N VAL A 92 -16.61 1.52 7.01
CA VAL A 92 -16.51 1.70 5.56
C VAL A 92 -16.82 0.42 4.80
N ASN A 93 -17.57 0.58 3.70
CA ASN A 93 -17.73 -0.43 2.65
C ASN A 93 -16.93 -0.01 1.40
N GLU A 94 -15.63 -0.34 1.35
CA GLU A 94 -14.75 -0.01 0.21
C GLU A 94 -14.81 -1.15 -0.84
N PRO A 95 -14.87 -0.84 -2.16
CA PRO A 95 -14.80 -1.87 -3.19
C PRO A 95 -13.55 -2.76 -3.04
N GLY A 96 -13.78 -4.08 -2.87
CA GLY A 96 -12.73 -5.06 -2.63
C GLY A 96 -12.47 -5.37 -1.14
N LEU A 97 -13.06 -4.61 -0.22
CA LEU A 97 -13.06 -4.88 1.22
C LEU A 97 -14.50 -5.14 1.69
N ASN A 98 -14.91 -6.42 1.66
CA ASN A 98 -16.19 -6.82 2.24
C ASN A 98 -15.97 -7.31 3.68
N GLY A 99 -16.40 -6.52 4.66
CA GLY A 99 -16.28 -6.87 6.07
C GLY A 99 -17.25 -7.96 6.53
N GLY A 100 -18.38 -8.16 5.83
CA GLY A 100 -19.41 -9.09 6.27
C GLY A 100 -19.85 -8.81 7.71
N ALA A 101 -19.73 -9.81 8.59
CA ALA A 101 -20.03 -9.67 10.02
C ALA A 101 -18.98 -8.87 10.81
N ARG A 102 -17.76 -8.69 10.26
CA ARG A 102 -16.66 -7.95 10.89
C ARG A 102 -16.32 -6.71 10.07
N PRO A 103 -16.87 -5.54 10.43
CA PRO A 103 -16.71 -4.33 9.64
C PRO A 103 -15.26 -3.84 9.56
N TYR A 104 -14.93 -3.17 8.46
CA TYR A 104 -13.72 -2.36 8.36
C TYR A 104 -14.00 -0.95 8.88
N PHE A 105 -13.09 -0.42 9.68
CA PHE A 105 -13.16 0.94 10.20
C PHE A 105 -12.06 1.81 9.60
N GLU A 106 -12.37 3.04 9.26
CA GLU A 106 -11.36 4.01 8.78
C GLU A 106 -10.53 4.55 9.95
N VAL A 107 -9.23 4.26 9.93
CA VAL A 107 -8.29 4.67 10.98
C VAL A 107 -7.94 6.14 10.83
N LEU A 108 -7.69 6.57 9.60
CA LEU A 108 -7.29 7.92 9.24
C LEU A 108 -8.32 8.50 8.26
N PRO A 109 -9.44 9.05 8.74
CA PRO A 109 -10.42 9.68 7.87
C PRO A 109 -9.81 10.93 7.22
N GLY A 110 -9.98 11.07 5.91
CA GLY A 110 -9.47 12.22 5.17
C GLY A 110 -10.12 13.56 5.55
N PRO A 111 -9.57 14.68 5.07
CA PRO A 111 -10.01 16.03 5.45
C PRO A 111 -11.44 16.38 5.03
N VAL A 112 -12.06 15.59 4.14
CA VAL A 112 -13.42 15.80 3.62
C VAL A 112 -14.46 14.87 4.27
N ALA A 113 -14.18 14.36 5.48
CA ALA A 113 -14.95 13.34 6.21
C ALA A 113 -14.88 11.92 5.59
N GLU A 114 -15.70 11.01 6.12
CA GLU A 114 -15.74 9.57 5.83
C GLU A 114 -15.62 9.25 4.33
N GLY A 115 -14.71 8.36 3.95
CA GLY A 115 -14.44 8.07 2.54
C GLY A 115 -13.43 9.02 1.86
N GLY A 116 -12.99 10.06 2.56
CA GLY A 116 -11.94 10.97 2.10
C GLY A 116 -10.57 10.29 2.01
N TRP A 117 -9.81 10.61 0.97
CA TRP A 117 -8.44 10.13 0.82
C TRP A 117 -7.45 11.06 1.53
N ASN A 118 -6.45 10.48 2.19
CA ASN A 118 -5.30 11.24 2.68
C ASN A 118 -4.30 11.46 1.54
N SER A 119 -3.68 12.63 1.52
CA SER A 119 -2.66 12.99 0.55
C SER A 119 -1.28 12.87 1.17
N LEU A 120 -0.29 12.44 0.37
CA LEU A 120 1.12 12.59 0.74
C LEU A 120 1.72 13.92 0.28
N ALA A 121 0.93 14.77 -0.37
CA ALA A 121 1.38 16.10 -0.73
C ALA A 121 1.70 16.89 0.54
N ILE A 122 2.90 17.47 0.56
CA ILE A 122 3.31 18.37 1.62
C ILE A 122 2.65 19.72 1.35
N ASP A 123 1.81 20.18 2.29
CA ASP A 123 1.36 21.56 2.27
C ASP A 123 2.49 22.46 2.78
N GLU A 124 3.09 23.21 1.87
CA GLU A 124 4.16 24.16 2.21
C GLU A 124 3.69 25.17 3.27
N ALA A 125 2.40 25.52 3.31
CA ALA A 125 1.87 26.44 4.30
C ALA A 125 1.98 25.89 5.74
N GLU A 126 1.93 24.58 5.92
CA GLU A 126 1.97 23.91 7.23
C GLU A 126 3.39 23.63 7.73
N LEU A 127 4.41 23.68 6.87
CA LEU A 127 5.80 23.43 7.25
C LEU A 127 6.38 24.55 8.11
N ALA A 128 7.22 24.21 9.09
CA ALA A 128 7.97 25.20 9.85
C ALA A 128 9.01 25.91 8.94
N PRO A 129 9.36 27.19 9.20
CA PRO A 129 10.33 27.93 8.38
C PRO A 129 11.69 27.22 8.23
N ALA A 130 12.12 26.45 9.24
CA ALA A 130 13.35 25.67 9.22
C ALA A 130 13.29 24.43 8.31
N GLU A 131 12.09 23.88 8.08
CA GLU A 131 11.86 22.74 7.17
C GLU A 131 11.74 23.19 5.71
N ARG A 132 11.53 24.50 5.49
CA ARG A 132 11.51 25.14 4.17
C ARG A 132 12.89 25.51 3.64
N GLN A 133 13.93 25.28 4.44
CA GLN A 133 15.29 25.68 4.11
C GLN A 133 16.22 24.47 4.08
N SER A 134 17.21 24.53 3.20
CA SER A 134 18.33 23.60 3.18
C SER A 134 19.16 23.73 4.47
N PRO A 135 20.05 22.78 4.76
CA PRO A 135 21.01 22.92 5.86
C PRO A 135 21.89 24.18 5.77
N SER A 136 22.01 24.80 4.59
CA SER A 136 22.73 26.06 4.38
C SER A 136 21.84 27.32 4.50
N GLY A 137 20.55 27.18 4.83
CA GLY A 137 19.60 28.28 5.03
C GLY A 137 18.94 28.80 3.74
N GLU A 138 19.17 28.15 2.61
CA GLU A 138 18.55 28.52 1.33
C GLU A 138 17.15 27.91 1.25
N ALA A 139 16.14 28.69 0.85
CA ALA A 139 14.80 28.15 0.66
C ALA A 139 14.79 27.08 -0.46
N TYR A 140 14.09 25.97 -0.24
CA TYR A 140 13.88 25.00 -1.30
C TYR A 140 13.07 25.65 -2.43
N ALA A 141 13.51 25.46 -3.68
CA ALA A 141 12.87 26.07 -4.84
C ALA A 141 11.45 25.54 -5.09
N ALA A 142 11.18 24.30 -4.70
CA ALA A 142 9.86 23.68 -4.68
C ALA A 142 9.90 22.38 -3.85
N PHE A 143 8.78 22.04 -3.23
CA PHE A 143 8.56 20.71 -2.66
C PHE A 143 8.03 19.74 -3.73
N PRO A 144 8.29 18.42 -3.60
CA PRO A 144 7.68 17.43 -4.48
C PRO A 144 6.15 17.49 -4.35
N LEU A 145 5.47 17.91 -5.41
CA LEU A 145 4.00 17.91 -5.48
C LEU A 145 3.51 16.48 -5.76
N GLN A 146 3.12 15.76 -4.70
CA GLN A 146 2.56 14.40 -4.79
C GLN A 146 1.03 14.41 -4.88
N GLU A 147 0.45 15.35 -5.64
CA GLU A 147 -1.00 15.59 -5.69
C GLU A 147 -1.82 14.39 -6.19
N ASN A 148 -1.20 13.51 -6.98
CA ASN A 148 -1.86 12.34 -7.56
C ASN A 148 -1.75 11.10 -6.67
N VAL A 149 -0.99 11.15 -5.57
CA VAL A 149 -0.73 10.01 -4.69
C VAL A 149 -1.52 10.17 -3.41
N ARG A 150 -2.37 9.20 -3.13
CA ARG A 150 -3.29 9.25 -2.02
C ARG A 150 -3.39 7.90 -1.32
N TYR A 151 -3.74 7.88 -0.04
CA TYR A 151 -3.88 6.64 0.73
C TYR A 151 -5.05 6.69 1.70
N ARG A 152 -5.52 5.50 2.07
CA ARG A 152 -6.53 5.27 3.10
C ARG A 152 -6.13 4.09 3.94
N VAL A 153 -6.52 4.10 5.21
CA VAL A 153 -6.14 3.08 6.17
C VAL A 153 -7.35 2.58 6.90
N PHE A 154 -7.49 1.27 6.91
CA PHE A 154 -8.58 0.55 7.51
C PHE A 154 -8.07 -0.37 8.60
N VAL A 155 -8.88 -0.58 9.61
CA VAL A 155 -8.65 -1.58 10.64
C VAL A 155 -9.85 -2.49 10.73
N ARG A 156 -9.60 -3.75 11.00
CA ARG A 156 -10.62 -4.75 11.29
C ARG A 156 -10.09 -5.65 12.39
N ASP A 157 -10.98 -6.06 13.27
CA ASP A 157 -10.72 -7.14 14.20
C ASP A 157 -10.26 -8.42 13.49
N ASP A 158 -9.42 -9.21 14.14
CA ASP A 158 -8.92 -10.44 13.55
C ASP A 158 -10.00 -11.56 13.56
N GLU A 159 -9.64 -12.79 13.18
CA GLU A 159 -10.60 -13.90 13.18
C GLU A 159 -10.54 -14.64 14.51
N ASP A 160 -11.23 -14.11 15.52
CA ASP A 160 -11.33 -14.74 16.84
C ASP A 160 -12.71 -15.40 17.10
N ALA A 161 -12.95 -15.85 18.33
CA ALA A 161 -14.19 -16.55 18.71
C ALA A 161 -15.46 -15.68 18.66
N ASN A 162 -15.33 -14.35 18.56
CA ASN A 162 -16.47 -13.44 18.59
C ASN A 162 -16.81 -12.89 17.18
N PRO A 163 -18.00 -13.14 16.62
CA PRO A 163 -18.31 -12.69 15.27
C PRO A 163 -18.59 -11.19 15.12
N SER A 164 -18.64 -10.39 16.21
CA SER A 164 -19.08 -8.98 16.14
C SER A 164 -18.08 -8.03 15.47
N GLY A 165 -16.79 -8.41 15.41
CA GLY A 165 -15.72 -7.59 14.84
C GLY A 165 -15.42 -6.29 15.59
N THR A 166 -15.94 -6.15 16.81
CA THR A 166 -15.70 -5.01 17.71
C THR A 166 -15.11 -5.43 19.05
N ILE A 167 -15.10 -6.73 19.34
CA ILE A 167 -14.63 -7.31 20.59
C ILE A 167 -13.36 -8.08 20.27
N ASP A 168 -12.21 -7.49 20.62
CA ASP A 168 -10.89 -8.09 20.46
C ASP A 168 -10.51 -8.83 21.76
N VAL A 169 -10.39 -10.15 21.67
CA VAL A 169 -10.02 -11.03 22.80
C VAL A 169 -8.53 -11.39 22.81
N ASN A 170 -7.84 -11.30 21.67
CA ASN A 170 -6.47 -11.81 21.49
C ASN A 170 -5.42 -10.71 21.32
N LYS A 171 -5.82 -9.43 21.41
CA LYS A 171 -4.94 -8.25 21.29
C LYS A 171 -4.42 -8.04 19.88
N GLN A 172 -5.08 -8.59 18.86
CA GLN A 172 -4.63 -8.55 17.48
C GLN A 172 -5.68 -7.93 16.57
N VAL A 173 -5.24 -7.07 15.64
CA VAL A 173 -6.12 -6.50 14.62
C VAL A 173 -5.40 -6.46 13.27
N TRP A 174 -6.18 -6.58 12.19
CA TRP A 174 -5.70 -6.34 10.84
C TRP A 174 -5.71 -4.86 10.53
N LEU A 175 -4.55 -4.33 10.16
CA LEU A 175 -4.41 -3.02 9.57
C LEU A 175 -4.17 -3.15 8.07
N ILE A 176 -4.99 -2.47 7.27
CA ILE A 176 -4.94 -2.52 5.82
C ILE A 176 -4.81 -1.10 5.29
N ALA A 177 -3.75 -0.83 4.55
CA ALA A 177 -3.55 0.44 3.88
C ALA A 177 -3.70 0.26 2.37
N ILE A 178 -4.49 1.14 1.75
CA ILE A 178 -4.67 1.23 0.31
C ILE A 178 -4.00 2.51 -0.16
N GLY A 179 -2.99 2.38 -0.99
CA GLY A 179 -2.41 3.49 -1.74
C GLY A 179 -2.97 3.53 -3.15
N GLU A 180 -3.21 4.72 -3.67
CA GLU A 180 -3.75 4.94 -4.99
C GLU A 180 -3.01 6.07 -5.70
N VAL A 181 -2.68 5.84 -6.96
CA VAL A 181 -2.18 6.86 -7.87
C VAL A 181 -3.23 7.14 -8.92
N VAL A 182 -3.70 8.39 -8.94
CA VAL A 182 -4.66 8.89 -9.92
C VAL A 182 -3.88 9.25 -11.19
N GLY A 183 -4.20 8.57 -12.29
CA GLY A 183 -3.63 8.92 -13.59
C GLY A 183 -4.37 10.11 -14.23
N PRO A 184 -4.05 10.44 -15.49
CA PRO A 184 -4.75 11.48 -16.24
C PRO A 184 -6.27 11.26 -16.28
N ASP A 185 -7.04 12.32 -16.51
CA ASP A 185 -8.50 12.26 -16.57
C ASP A 185 -9.01 11.12 -17.47
N GLY A 186 -9.91 10.29 -16.93
CA GLY A 186 -10.48 9.12 -17.62
C GLY A 186 -9.62 7.85 -17.56
N SER A 187 -8.42 7.90 -16.98
CA SER A 187 -7.61 6.70 -16.71
C SER A 187 -8.10 5.95 -15.48
N ARG A 188 -7.85 4.64 -15.43
CA ARG A 188 -8.11 3.84 -14.23
C ARG A 188 -7.04 4.13 -13.19
N PRO A 189 -7.41 4.41 -11.93
CA PRO A 189 -6.42 4.59 -10.87
C PRO A 189 -5.65 3.29 -10.63
N THR A 190 -4.36 3.42 -10.33
CA THR A 190 -3.52 2.29 -9.94
C THR A 190 -3.54 2.17 -8.42
N ARG A 191 -3.95 1.00 -7.90
CA ARG A 191 -4.06 0.75 -6.46
C ARG A 191 -3.03 -0.29 -6.01
N ALA A 192 -2.50 -0.11 -4.82
CA ALA A 192 -1.71 -1.10 -4.09
C ALA A 192 -2.28 -1.28 -2.69
N VAL A 193 -2.29 -2.50 -2.19
CA VAL A 193 -2.83 -2.84 -0.87
C VAL A 193 -1.73 -3.49 -0.05
N VAL A 194 -1.52 -2.98 1.16
CA VAL A 194 -0.61 -3.55 2.16
C VAL A 194 -1.41 -3.89 3.39
N GLN A 195 -1.22 -5.10 3.91
CA GLN A 195 -1.90 -5.58 5.11
C GLN A 195 -0.86 -6.02 6.15
N ALA A 196 -1.14 -5.75 7.42
CA ALA A 196 -0.34 -6.20 8.54
C ALA A 196 -1.25 -6.61 9.69
N LEU A 197 -0.94 -7.75 10.32
CA LEU A 197 -1.50 -8.10 11.61
C LEU A 197 -0.66 -7.37 12.66
N ILE A 198 -1.31 -6.54 13.47
CA ILE A 198 -0.65 -5.83 14.57
C ILE A 198 -1.11 -6.45 15.89
N THR A 199 -0.18 -6.54 16.83
CA THR A 199 -0.45 -7.07 18.18
C THR A 199 0.02 -6.07 19.21
N ASN A 200 -0.75 -5.92 20.28
CA ASN A 200 -0.36 -5.07 21.39
C ASN A 200 0.62 -5.80 22.33
N GLU A 201 1.86 -5.31 22.40
CA GLU A 201 2.93 -5.83 23.28
C GLU A 201 3.02 -5.10 24.63
N ASN A 202 2.05 -4.24 24.98
CA ASN A 202 2.02 -3.58 26.30
C ASN A 202 1.71 -4.55 27.47
N ALA A 203 1.43 -5.83 27.18
CA ALA A 203 1.52 -6.93 28.14
C ALA A 203 2.84 -7.68 27.93
N PRO A 204 3.50 -8.21 28.98
CA PRO A 204 4.83 -8.82 28.87
C PRO A 204 4.87 -9.75 27.67
N ALA A 205 5.78 -9.45 26.74
CA ALA A 205 5.97 -10.24 25.54
C ALA A 205 6.18 -11.69 25.96
N VAL A 206 5.15 -12.53 25.80
CA VAL A 206 5.32 -13.97 25.86
C VAL A 206 5.92 -14.38 24.52
N THR A 207 7.16 -13.94 24.28
CA THR A 207 8.02 -14.49 23.24
C THR A 207 8.60 -15.79 23.76
N SER A 208 7.75 -16.81 23.88
CA SER A 208 8.24 -18.18 23.94
C SER A 208 7.95 -18.82 22.59
N PRO A 209 8.96 -19.13 21.77
CA PRO A 209 8.76 -19.98 20.61
C PRO A 209 8.45 -21.39 21.13
N GLY A 210 7.18 -21.66 21.41
CA GLY A 210 6.77 -22.95 21.98
C GLY A 210 5.27 -23.02 22.28
N PRO A 211 4.64 -24.18 22.07
CA PRO A 211 3.21 -24.37 22.27
C PRO A 211 2.91 -24.44 23.78
N HIS A 212 2.72 -23.28 24.40
CA HIS A 212 2.27 -23.22 25.79
C HIS A 212 0.75 -23.41 25.95
N MET A 213 0.01 -23.60 24.85
CA MET A 213 -1.45 -23.80 24.89
C MET A 213 -1.91 -25.18 24.40
N SER A 214 -1.00 -26.06 23.99
CA SER A 214 -1.30 -27.48 23.74
C SER A 214 0.00 -28.27 23.84
N GLY A 215 0.03 -29.37 24.60
CA GLY A 215 1.25 -30.09 24.97
C GLY A 215 2.19 -30.41 23.80
N GLY A 216 3.23 -29.59 23.61
CA GLY A 216 4.23 -29.74 22.53
C GLY A 216 5.26 -30.84 22.69
N GLY A 217 4.99 -31.84 23.54
CA GLY A 217 5.77 -33.07 23.64
C GLY A 217 5.08 -34.20 22.89
N SER A 218 5.83 -35.23 22.45
CA SER A 218 5.25 -36.39 21.76
C SER A 218 4.26 -37.18 22.62
N ASP A 219 4.20 -36.92 23.92
CA ASP A 219 3.31 -37.51 24.91
C ASP A 219 2.10 -36.62 25.26
N ASN A 220 2.01 -35.39 24.73
CA ASN A 220 0.89 -34.46 24.91
C ASN A 220 0.51 -34.17 26.38
N THR A 221 1.45 -34.29 27.33
CA THR A 221 1.21 -34.02 28.76
C THR A 221 1.99 -32.81 29.27
N HIS A 222 1.34 -31.95 30.07
CA HIS A 222 1.99 -30.81 30.72
C HIS A 222 2.88 -31.29 31.86
N ASN A 223 4.19 -31.11 31.74
CA ASN A 223 5.14 -31.41 32.81
C ASN A 223 5.72 -30.12 33.42
N SER A 224 4.86 -29.28 34.01
CA SER A 224 5.28 -28.15 34.84
C SER A 224 5.39 -28.57 36.31
N GLY A 225 6.20 -29.59 36.57
CA GLY A 225 6.69 -29.95 37.90
C GLY A 225 7.90 -29.10 38.26
N GLY A 226 7.74 -27.78 38.33
CA GLY A 226 8.80 -26.84 38.70
C GLY A 226 8.20 -25.48 38.99
N GLY A 227 7.92 -25.20 40.26
CA GLY A 227 7.50 -23.88 40.70
C GLY A 227 8.60 -22.86 40.36
N ALA A 228 8.34 -22.02 39.36
CA ALA A 228 9.20 -20.89 39.06
C ALA A 228 9.00 -19.84 40.16
N THR A 229 9.95 -19.79 41.09
CA THR A 229 10.07 -18.71 42.07
C THR A 229 10.21 -17.38 41.31
N ILE A 230 9.30 -16.44 41.56
CA ILE A 230 9.39 -15.07 41.05
C ILE A 230 10.71 -14.46 41.59
N PRO A 231 11.64 -13.97 40.76
CA PRO A 231 12.88 -13.38 41.25
C PRO A 231 12.59 -12.04 41.93
N THR A 232 12.89 -11.91 43.22
CA THR A 232 12.68 -10.69 44.01
C THR A 232 13.92 -9.80 44.13
N VAL A 233 14.98 -10.04 43.36
CA VAL A 233 16.23 -9.24 43.44
C VAL A 233 16.76 -8.88 42.05
N PHE A 234 16.81 -7.58 41.75
CA PHE A 234 17.39 -6.99 40.54
C PHE A 234 18.89 -6.68 40.73
N THR A 235 19.76 -7.69 40.72
CA THR A 235 21.22 -7.45 40.79
C THR A 235 22.04 -8.37 39.88
N ASP A 236 21.60 -8.60 38.65
CA ASP A 236 22.47 -9.12 37.59
C ASP A 236 22.52 -8.12 36.42
N VAL A 237 23.26 -7.04 36.63
CA VAL A 237 23.88 -6.31 35.51
C VAL A 237 25.30 -6.84 35.43
N VAL A 238 25.57 -7.70 34.46
CA VAL A 238 26.94 -8.11 34.12
C VAL A 238 27.63 -6.91 33.46
N PRO A 239 28.71 -6.34 34.03
CA PRO A 239 29.44 -5.27 33.37
C PRO A 239 30.22 -5.83 32.19
N VAL A 240 30.12 -5.16 31.04
CA VAL A 240 30.98 -5.44 29.88
C VAL A 240 32.41 -5.02 30.23
N PRO A 241 33.43 -5.89 30.10
CA PRO A 241 34.81 -5.51 30.35
C PRO A 241 35.27 -4.49 29.29
N PRO A 242 36.10 -3.49 29.66
CA PRO A 242 36.62 -2.53 28.71
C PRO A 242 37.52 -3.24 27.68
N ALA A 243 37.34 -2.89 26.40
CA ALA A 243 38.11 -3.41 25.28
C ALA A 243 39.61 -3.04 25.39
N PRO A 244 40.52 -3.91 24.88
CA PRO A 244 41.97 -3.70 24.95
C PRO A 244 42.47 -2.50 24.13
#